data_AF-A0AAE9F9M3-F1
#
_entry.id   AF-A0AAE9F9M3-F1
#
_cell.length_a   1.000
_cell.length_b   1.000
_cell.length_c   1.000
_cell.angle_alpha   90.00
_cell.angle_beta   90.00
_cell.angle_gamma   90.00
#
_symmetry.space_group_name_H-M   'P 1'
#
loop_
_entity.id
_entity.type
_entity.pdbx_description
1 polymer ?
#
loop_
_entity_poly.entity_id
_entity_poly.type
_entity_poly.pdbx_seq_one_letter_code
_entity_poly.pdbx_strand_id
1 'polypeptide(L)'
;MAVISAERIMYRHAIELCQAAALDELFGNPHLCSQRYQTAYMMLHTLAEQVNCDQDKTVLTRYKVAVEKRLRILERQGFVAAVNT
;
A
#
# COMPACT_ATOMS: atom_id res chain seq x y z
N MET A 1 -15.49 -11.82 21.69
CA MET A 1 -15.29 -10.39 21.40
C MET A 1 -14.25 -10.26 20.31
N ALA A 2 -14.56 -9.59 19.19
CA ALA A 2 -13.54 -9.26 18.21
C ALA A 2 -12.69 -8.13 18.79
N VAL A 3 -11.40 -8.38 19.02
CA VAL A 3 -10.46 -7.34 19.44
C VAL A 3 -10.29 -6.37 18.27
N ILE A 4 -10.73 -5.13 18.46
CA ILE A 4 -10.53 -4.03 17.53
C ILE A 4 -9.16 -3.43 17.85
N SER A 5 -8.25 -3.41 16.87
CA SER A 5 -6.93 -2.78 16.95
C SER A 5 -6.76 -1.84 15.77
N ALA A 6 -6.14 -0.69 16.01
CA ALA A 6 -5.89 0.31 14.97
C ALA A 6 -4.99 -0.25 13.87
N GLU A 7 -4.00 -1.06 14.25
CA GLU A 7 -3.07 -1.74 13.36
C GLU A 7 -3.80 -2.69 12.42
N ARG A 8 -4.74 -3.47 12.95
CA ARG A 8 -5.55 -4.40 12.15
C ARG A 8 -6.48 -3.66 11.18
N ILE A 9 -7.09 -2.56 11.61
CA ILE A 9 -7.92 -1.71 10.75
C ILE A 9 -7.07 -1.10 9.64
N MET A 10 -5.91 -0.53 10.00
CA MET A 10 -4.98 0.10 9.05
C MET A 10 -4.45 -0.91 8.04
N TYR A 11 -4.05 -2.10 8.47
CA TYR A 11 -3.61 -3.17 7.59
C TYR A 11 -4.70 -3.55 6.59
N ARG A 12 -5.92 -3.82 7.09
CA ARG A 12 -7.05 -4.18 6.23
C ARG A 12 -7.34 -3.07 5.21
N HIS A 13 -7.35 -1.82 5.65
CA HIS A 13 -7.60 -0.70 4.76
C HIS A 13 -6.50 -0.53 3.70
N ALA A 14 -5.23 -0.74 4.05
CA ALA A 14 -4.14 -0.73 3.08
C ALA A 14 -4.30 -1.81 2.00
N ILE A 15 -4.78 -3.02 2.37
CA ILE A 15 -5.07 -4.09 1.41
C ILE A 15 -6.26 -3.72 0.51
N GLU A 16 -7.34 -3.17 1.09
CA GLU A 16 -8.52 -2.71 0.33
C GLU A 16 -8.13 -1.62 -0.69
N LEU A 17 -7.26 -0.68 -0.30
CA LEU A 17 -6.70 0.33 -1.20
C LEU A 17 -5.89 -0.28 -2.35
N CYS A 18 -5.06 -1.29 -2.07
CA CYS A 18 -4.29 -1.98 -3.11
C CYS A 18 -5.20 -2.71 -4.11
N GLN A 19 -6.27 -3.34 -3.61
CA GLN A 19 -7.25 -4.03 -4.46
C GLN A 19 -8.04 -3.04 -5.32
N ALA A 20 -8.51 -1.94 -4.74
CA ALA A 20 -9.18 -0.88 -5.48
C ALA A 20 -8.26 -0.29 -6.56
N ALA A 21 -7.01 0.01 -6.21
CA ALA A 21 -6.01 0.50 -7.15
C ALA A 21 -5.77 -0.46 -8.32
N ALA A 22 -5.68 -1.77 -8.05
CA ALA A 22 -5.54 -2.77 -9.10
C ALA A 22 -6.76 -2.85 -10.03
N LEU A 23 -7.97 -2.66 -9.49
CA LEU A 23 -9.18 -2.58 -10.31
C LEU A 23 -9.18 -1.31 -11.16
N ASP A 24 -8.78 -0.16 -10.62
CA ASP A 24 -8.66 1.07 -11.41
C ASP A 24 -7.72 0.89 -12.61
N GLU A 25 -6.59 0.19 -12.42
CA GLU A 25 -5.67 -0.14 -13.50
C GLU A 25 -6.32 -1.04 -14.55
N LEU A 26 -7.03 -2.08 -14.12
CA LEU A 26 -7.71 -3.02 -15.01
C LEU A 26 -8.79 -2.33 -15.85
N PHE A 27 -9.48 -1.34 -15.29
CA PHE A 27 -10.54 -0.58 -15.95
C PHE A 27 -10.08 0.73 -16.61
N GLY A 28 -8.77 0.99 -16.67
CA GLY A 28 -8.21 2.11 -17.43
C GLY A 28 -8.25 3.48 -16.75
N ASN A 29 -8.26 3.54 -15.41
CA ASN A 29 -8.21 4.77 -14.62
C ASN A 29 -6.90 4.92 -13.80
N PRO A 30 -5.71 4.91 -14.44
CA PRO A 30 -4.43 4.89 -13.75
C PRO A 30 -4.15 6.14 -12.91
N HIS A 31 -4.81 7.28 -13.19
CA HIS A 31 -4.67 8.49 -12.38
C HIS A 31 -5.21 8.35 -10.95
N LEU A 32 -6.19 7.46 -10.73
CA LEU A 32 -6.79 7.24 -9.41
C LEU A 32 -6.06 6.15 -8.61
N CYS A 33 -5.38 5.22 -9.30
CA CYS A 33 -4.68 4.11 -8.65
C CYS A 33 -3.44 4.58 -7.86
N SER A 34 -2.79 5.65 -8.31
CA SER A 34 -1.53 6.15 -7.77
C SER A 34 -1.67 6.61 -6.31
N GLN A 35 -2.66 7.45 -6.03
CA GLN A 35 -2.94 7.94 -4.69
C GLN A 35 -3.30 6.80 -3.74
N ARG A 36 -4.04 5.79 -4.22
CA ARG A 36 -4.42 4.61 -3.44
C ARG A 36 -3.19 3.77 -3.09
N TYR A 37 -2.29 3.54 -4.05
CA TYR A 37 -1.03 2.86 -3.78
C TYR A 37 -0.10 3.65 -2.85
N GLN A 38 0.00 4.97 -3.00
CA GLN A 38 0.80 5.82 -2.09
C GLN A 38 0.27 5.77 -0.65
N THR A 39 -1.06 5.83 -0.50
CA THR A 39 -1.71 5.75 0.81
C THR A 39 -1.49 4.37 1.45
N ALA A 40 -1.69 3.30 0.68
CA ALA A 40 -1.41 1.94 1.15
C ALA A 40 0.07 1.75 1.52
N TYR A 41 1.00 2.31 0.75
CA TYR A 41 2.43 2.27 1.05
C TYR A 41 2.75 2.93 2.39
N MET A 42 2.23 4.13 2.65
CA MET A 42 2.46 4.82 3.93
C MET A 42 1.92 4.03 5.13
N MET A 43 0.73 3.43 4.98
CA MET A 43 0.14 2.58 6.02
C MET A 43 0.98 1.34 6.28
N LEU A 44 1.38 0.61 5.23
CA LEU A 44 2.22 -0.59 5.36
C LEU A 44 3.61 -0.26 5.92
N HIS A 45 4.19 0.89 5.54
CA HIS A 45 5.44 1.37 6.10
C HIS A 45 5.31 1.66 7.60
N THR A 46 4.28 2.41 7.99
CA THR A 46 4.02 2.76 9.40
C THR A 46 3.85 1.51 10.26
N LEU A 47 3.07 0.54 9.78
CA LEU A 47 2.86 -0.74 10.48
C LEU A 47 4.17 -1.53 10.60
N ALA A 48 5.00 -1.55 9.56
CA ALA A 48 6.27 -2.28 9.58
C ALA A 48 7.29 -1.69 10.58
N GLU A 49 7.22 -0.38 10.85
CA GLU A 49 8.06 0.29 11.85
C GLU A 49 7.54 0.09 13.29
N GLN A 50 6.22 -0.05 13.47
CA GLN A 50 5.60 -0.13 14.80
C GLN A 50 5.42 -1.55 15.33
N VAL A 51 5.46 -2.58 14.46
CA VAL A 51 5.20 -3.96 14.87
C VAL A 51 6.39 -4.60 15.58
N ASN A 52 6.12 -5.26 16.71
CA ASN A 52 7.14 -5.96 17.51
C ASN A 52 7.27 -7.45 17.14
N CYS A 53 6.36 -7.98 16.33
CA CYS A 53 6.38 -9.36 15.86
C CYS A 53 7.16 -9.47 14.54
N ASP A 54 8.25 -10.23 14.51
CA ASP A 54 9.10 -10.40 13.33
C ASP A 54 8.36 -11.03 12.14
N GLN A 55 7.41 -11.93 12.41
CA GLN A 55 6.60 -12.56 11.36
C GLN A 55 5.72 -11.52 10.67
N ASP A 56 5.02 -10.70 11.45
CA ASP A 56 4.18 -9.62 10.92
C ASP A 56 5.03 -8.57 10.19
N LYS A 57 6.20 -8.22 10.75
CA LYS A 57 7.16 -7.31 10.10
C LYS A 57 7.60 -7.80 8.74
N THR A 58 7.87 -9.10 8.62
CA THR A 58 8.26 -9.74 7.35
C THR A 58 7.14 -9.62 6.31
N VAL A 59 5.90 -9.91 6.71
CA VAL A 59 4.72 -9.83 5.83
C VAL A 59 4.46 -8.39 5.40
N LEU A 60 4.45 -7.44 6.34
CA LEU A 60 4.24 -6.02 6.06
C LEU A 60 5.32 -5.45 5.13
N THR A 61 6.59 -5.80 5.38
CA THR A 61 7.71 -5.39 4.52
C THR A 61 7.57 -5.94 3.11
N ARG A 62 7.16 -7.19 2.95
CA ARG A 62 6.93 -7.79 1.63
C ARG A 62 5.84 -7.04 0.84
N TYR A 63 4.71 -6.74 1.49
CA TYR A 63 3.64 -5.96 0.84
C TYR A 63 4.08 -4.53 0.53
N LYS A 64 4.77 -3.86 1.46
CA LYS A 64 5.34 -2.52 1.26
C LYS A 64 6.20 -2.48 -0.01
N VAL A 65 7.15 -3.41 -0.14
CA VAL A 65 8.06 -3.49 -1.30
C VAL A 65 7.32 -3.80 -2.59
N ALA A 66 6.26 -4.62 -2.54
CA ALA A 66 5.44 -4.90 -3.73
C ALA A 66 4.71 -3.63 -4.22
N VAL A 67 4.11 -2.87 -3.31
CA VAL A 67 3.44 -1.60 -3.64
C VAL A 67 4.44 -0.56 -4.16
N GLU A 68 5.61 -0.45 -3.52
CA GLU A 68 6.68 0.44 -3.96
C GLU A 68 7.15 0.14 -5.39
N LYS A 69 7.38 -1.15 -5.70
CA LYS A 69 7.74 -1.58 -7.06
C LYS A 69 6.66 -1.18 -8.07
N ARG A 70 5.38 -1.31 -7.69
CA ARG A 70 4.27 -0.93 -8.58
C ARG A 70 4.23 0.58 -8.82
N LEU A 71 4.37 1.38 -7.77
CA LEU A 71 4.45 2.84 -7.87
C LEU A 71 5.57 3.27 -8.83
N ARG A 72 6.78 2.70 -8.70
CA ARG A 72 7.89 3.00 -9.63
C ARG A 72 7.59 2.65 -11.09
N ILE A 73 6.81 1.60 -11.35
CA ILE A 73 6.38 1.27 -12.72
C ILE A 73 5.42 2.34 -13.23
N LEU A 74 4.45 2.75 -12.41
CA LEU A 74 3.48 3.77 -12.78
C LEU A 74 4.14 5.15 -13.00
N GLU A 75 5.15 5.50 -12.20
CA GLU A 75 5.99 6.70 -12.40
C GLU A 75 6.69 6.65 -13.76
N ARG A 76 7.32 5.52 -14.11
CA ARG A 76 7.99 5.33 -15.43
C ARG A 76 7.03 5.40 -16.62
N GLN A 77 5.77 5.03 -16.40
CA GLN A 77 4.70 5.13 -17.41
C GLN A 77 4.11 6.54 -17.51
N GLY A 78 4.52 7.48 -16.64
CA GLY A 78 4.02 8.85 -16.61
C GLY A 78 2.68 9.02 -15.89
N PHE A 79 2.20 8.00 -15.16
CA PHE A 79 0.92 8.05 -14.45
C PHE A 79 1.03 8.66 -13.04
N VAL A 80 2.25 8.82 -12.52
CA VAL A 80 2.51 9.27 -11.13
C VAL A 80 3.68 10.25 -11.11
N ALA A 81 3.53 11.36 -10.39
CA ALA A 81 4.65 12.23 -10.07
C ALA A 81 5.52 11.56 -9.02
N ALA A 82 6.86 11.64 -9.18
CA ALA A 82 7.80 11.03 -8.24
C ALA A 82 7.44 11.44 -6.80
N VAL A 83 7.26 10.44 -5.92
CA VAL A 83 7.09 10.73 -4.50
C VAL A 83 8.45 11.18 -3.97
N ASN A 84 8.61 12.48 -3.78
CA ASN A 84 9.78 13.02 -3.07
C ASN A 84 9.67 12.51 -1.63
N THR A 85 10.51 11.54 -1.30
CA THR A 85 10.72 11.07 0.07
C THR A 85 11.84 11.86 0.71
#